data_AF-A0A2E2XYS6-F1
#
_entry.id   AF-A0A2E2XYS6-F1
#
_cell.length_a   1.000
_cell.length_b   1.000
_cell.length_c   1.000
_cell.angle_alpha   90.00
_cell.angle_beta   90.00
_cell.angle_gamma   90.00
#
_symmetry.space_group_name_H-M   'P 1'
#
loop_
_entity.id
_entity.type
_entity.pdbx_description
1 polymer ?
#
loop_
_entity_poly.entity_id
_entity_poly.type
_entity_poly.pdbx_seq_one_letter_code
_entity_poly.pdbx_strand_id
1 'polypeptide(L)'
;MGLLTYLFVPVFMILIGLGLKRSPNNNPFSLQSIVFGAVSIFLVSILVTNSASEYIGLYQRMVESVFAIWIIFCAMAIKNQ
;
A
#
# COMPACT_ATOMS: atom_id res chain seq x y z
N MET A 1 3.37 18.16 -0.34
CA MET A 1 4.44 17.68 -1.26
C MET A 1 4.56 16.14 -1.31
N GLY A 2 3.48 15.37 -1.10
CA GLY A 2 3.51 13.89 -1.13
C GLY A 2 2.51 13.24 -2.11
N LEU A 3 1.83 14.05 -2.92
CA LEU A 3 0.72 13.59 -3.77
C LEU A 3 1.12 12.49 -4.75
N LEU A 4 2.35 12.56 -5.28
CA LEU A 4 2.90 11.59 -6.21
C LEU A 4 3.03 10.21 -5.54
N THR A 5 3.52 10.17 -4.30
CA THR A 5 3.67 8.94 -3.51
C THR A 5 2.31 8.27 -3.27
N TYR A 6 1.29 9.07 -2.95
CA TYR A 6 -0.07 8.57 -2.73
C TYR A 6 -0.77 8.04 -3.99
N LEU A 7 -0.30 8.42 -5.18
CA LEU A 7 -0.80 7.90 -6.45
C LEU A 7 -0.04 6.63 -6.87
N PHE A 8 1.29 6.69 -6.86
CA PHE A 8 2.12 5.63 -7.44
C PHE A 8 2.31 4.42 -6.52
N VAL A 9 2.52 4.63 -5.21
CA VAL A 9 2.78 3.53 -4.26
C VAL A 9 1.65 2.51 -4.24
N PRO A 10 0.36 2.86 -4.08
CA PRO A 10 -0.71 1.87 -4.10
C PRO A 10 -0.80 1.10 -5.42
N VAL A 11 -0.56 1.75 -6.56
CA VAL A 11 -0.53 1.09 -7.86
C VAL A 11 0.62 0.08 -7.93
N PHE A 12 1.82 0.46 -7.48
CA PHE A 12 2.96 -0.44 -7.45
C PHE A 12 2.77 -1.62 -6.48
N MET A 13 2.12 -1.42 -5.33
CA MET A 13 1.79 -2.50 -4.38
C MET A 13 0.89 -3.57 -5.05
N ILE A 14 -0.10 -3.16 -5.84
CA ILE A 14 -0.98 -4.07 -6.57
C ILE A 14 -0.22 -4.76 -7.71
N LEU A 15 0.58 -4.03 -8.47
CA LEU A 15 1.40 -4.59 -9.57
C LEU A 15 2.37 -5.65 -9.06
N ILE A 16 3.05 -5.41 -7.93
CA ILE A 16 3.96 -6.36 -7.29
C ILE A 16 3.18 -7.61 -6.84
N GLY A 17 2.02 -7.41 -6.21
CA GLY A 17 1.15 -8.52 -5.82
C GLY A 17 0.71 -9.39 -7.00
N LEU A 18 0.28 -8.76 -8.10
CA LEU A 18 -0.09 -9.45 -9.34
C LEU A 18 1.10 -10.15 -10.00
N GLY A 19 2.27 -9.51 -10.01
CA GLY A 19 3.52 -10.09 -10.52
C GLY A 19 3.91 -11.35 -9.76
N LEU A 20 3.84 -11.33 -8.43
CA LEU A 20 4.10 -12.49 -7.59
C LEU A 20 3.05 -13.60 -7.77
N LYS A 21 1.78 -13.25 -8.06
CA LYS A 21 0.71 -14.24 -8.29
C LYS A 21 0.98 -15.15 -9.49
N ARG A 22 1.82 -14.69 -10.44
CA ARG A 22 2.17 -15.44 -11.64
C ARG A 22 3.27 -16.48 -11.39
N SER A 23 3.95 -16.43 -10.25
CA SER A 23 4.93 -17.44 -9.84
C SER A 23 4.22 -18.70 -9.32
N PRO A 24 4.67 -19.93 -9.65
CA PRO A 24 4.02 -21.18 -9.26
C PRO A 24 3.95 -21.42 -7.74
N ASN A 25 4.71 -20.64 -6.97
CA ASN A 25 4.66 -20.63 -5.53
C ASN A 25 3.58 -19.64 -5.06
N ASN A 26 2.32 -20.10 -4.96
CA ASN A 26 1.14 -19.38 -4.45
C ASN A 26 1.41 -18.74 -3.08
N ASN A 27 2.12 -17.61 -3.08
CA ASN A 27 2.66 -17.02 -1.88
C ASN A 27 1.54 -16.19 -1.23
N PRO A 28 1.15 -16.44 0.04
CA PRO A 28 0.17 -15.61 0.76
C PRO A 28 0.52 -14.12 0.73
N PHE A 29 1.81 -13.80 0.59
CA PHE A 29 2.33 -12.45 0.39
C PHE A 29 1.80 -11.75 -0.88
N SER A 30 1.51 -12.48 -1.96
CA SER A 30 0.91 -11.90 -3.18
C SER A 30 -0.47 -11.31 -2.89
N LEU A 31 -1.33 -12.06 -2.19
CA LEU A 31 -2.65 -11.60 -1.78
C LEU A 31 -2.54 -10.45 -0.77
N GLN A 32 -1.64 -10.58 0.21
CA GLN A 32 -1.35 -9.54 1.21
C GLN A 32 -1.01 -8.20 0.54
N SER A 33 -0.16 -8.21 -0.49
CA SER A 33 0.25 -7.01 -1.24
C SER A 33 -0.91 -6.36 -2.00
N ILE A 34 -1.78 -7.17 -2.62
CA ILE A 34 -2.98 -6.67 -3.33
C ILE A 34 -3.96 -6.04 -2.33
N VAL A 35 -4.19 -6.68 -1.18
CA VAL A 35 -5.09 -6.17 -0.14
C VAL A 35 -4.57 -4.85 0.42
N PHE A 36 -3.28 -4.75 0.77
CA PHE A 36 -2.69 -3.49 1.24
C PHE A 36 -2.74 -2.39 0.19
N GLY A 37 -2.53 -2.72 -1.09
CA GLY A 37 -2.71 -1.77 -2.18
C GLY A 37 -4.14 -1.24 -2.28
N ALA A 38 -5.15 -2.11 -2.22
CA ALA A 38 -6.56 -1.71 -2.25
C ALA A 38 -6.95 -0.85 -1.02
N VAL A 39 -6.53 -1.25 0.17
CA VAL A 39 -6.73 -0.48 1.42
C VAL A 39 -6.08 0.89 1.31
N SER A 40 -4.86 0.96 0.76
CA SER A 40 -4.19 2.25 0.56
C SER A 40 -4.93 3.14 -0.43
N ILE A 41 -5.48 2.60 -1.53
CA ILE A 41 -6.27 3.40 -2.48
C ILE A 41 -7.47 4.01 -1.76
N PHE A 42 -8.17 3.21 -0.95
CA PHE A 42 -9.33 3.67 -0.18
C PHE A 42 -8.97 4.81 0.79
N LEU A 43 -7.88 4.67 1.56
CA LEU A 43 -7.40 5.72 2.45
C LEU A 43 -6.97 6.99 1.71
N VAL A 44 -6.32 6.85 0.55
CA VAL A 44 -5.93 7.99 -0.28
C VAL A 44 -7.17 8.70 -0.85
N SER A 45 -8.21 7.97 -1.24
CA SER A 45 -9.49 8.58 -1.65
C SER A 45 -10.11 9.39 -0.51
N ILE A 46 -10.13 8.85 0.71
CA ILE A 46 -10.61 9.58 1.90
C ILE A 46 -9.80 10.86 2.14
N LEU A 47 -8.47 10.78 2.02
CA LEU A 47 -7.57 11.92 2.18
C LEU A 47 -7.87 13.03 1.16
N VAL A 48 -8.11 12.66 -0.10
CA VAL A 48 -8.43 13.63 -1.16
C VAL A 48 -9.81 14.27 -0.94
N THR A 49 -10.82 13.48 -0.60
CA THR A 49 -12.19 13.98 -0.35
C THR A 49 -12.27 14.87 0.90
N ASN A 50 -11.45 14.59 1.93
CA ASN A 50 -11.40 15.36 3.17
C ASN A 50 -10.22 16.35 3.20
N SER A 51 -9.76 16.80 2.04
CA SER A 51 -8.56 17.61 1.93
C SER A 51 -8.64 18.99 2.61
N ALA A 52 -9.85 19.49 2.84
CA ALA A 52 -10.12 20.74 3.55
C ALA A 52 -10.34 20.58 5.07
N SER A 53 -10.22 19.36 5.60
CA SER A 53 -10.43 19.07 7.02
C SER A 53 -9.19 19.42 7.86
N GLU A 54 -9.39 19.88 9.10
CA GLU A 54 -8.32 20.13 10.08
C GLU A 54 -7.49 18.87 10.39
N TYR A 55 -8.03 17.68 10.09
CA TYR A 55 -7.40 16.39 10.34
C TYR A 55 -6.59 15.83 9.15
N ILE A 56 -6.27 16.64 8.13
CA ILE A 56 -5.50 16.21 6.95
C ILE A 56 -4.20 15.46 7.32
N GLY A 57 -3.46 15.96 8.32
CA GLY A 57 -2.21 15.35 8.75
C GLY A 57 -2.40 13.96 9.38
N LEU A 58 -3.55 13.71 9.99
CA LEU A 58 -3.88 12.41 10.57
C LEU A 58 -4.12 11.36 9.46
N TYR A 59 -4.94 11.71 8.46
CA TYR A 59 -5.18 10.85 7.31
C TYR A 59 -3.89 10.54 6.55
N GLN A 60 -3.00 11.53 6.43
CA GLN A 60 -1.68 11.34 5.84
C GLN A 60 -0.86 10.28 6.61
N ARG A 61 -0.73 10.42 7.93
CA ARG A 61 0.00 9.46 8.77
C ARG A 61 -0.59 8.05 8.72
N MET A 62 -1.90 7.92 8.61
CA MET A 62 -2.55 6.61 8.43
C MET A 62 -2.11 5.95 7.12
N VAL A 63 -2.10 6.69 6.00
CA VAL A 63 -1.62 6.19 4.70
C VAL A 63 -0.15 5.80 4.78
N GLU A 64 0.70 6.65 5.35
CA GLU A 64 2.13 6.37 5.51
C GLU A 64 2.41 5.14 6.39
N SER A 65 1.58 4.91 7.41
CA SER A 65 1.69 3.72 8.26
C SER A 65 1.37 2.43 7.49
N VAL A 66 0.36 2.47 6.60
CA VAL A 66 0.05 1.33 5.71
C VAL A 66 1.22 1.02 4.78
N PHE A 67 1.88 2.05 4.24
CA PHE A 67 3.09 1.88 3.44
C PHE A 67 4.21 1.24 4.24
N ALA A 68 4.49 1.73 5.45
CA ALA A 68 5.53 1.17 6.31
C ALA A 68 5.28 -0.31 6.65
N ILE A 69 4.03 -0.67 7.01
CA ILE A 69 3.65 -2.05 7.31
C ILE A 69 3.89 -2.95 6.09
N TRP A 70 3.46 -2.52 4.91
CA TRP A 70 3.69 -3.28 3.69
C TRP A 70 5.18 -3.47 3.37
N ILE A 71 6.02 -2.45 3.54
CA ILE A 71 7.48 -2.55 3.35
C ILE A 71 8.08 -3.60 4.30
N ILE A 72 7.63 -3.64 5.56
CA ILE A 72 8.10 -4.64 6.54
C ILE A 72 7.67 -6.05 6.09
N PHE A 73 6.43 -6.22 5.61
CA PHE A 73 5.98 -7.50 5.03
C PHE A 73 6.81 -7.91 3.82
N CYS A 74 7.15 -6.97 2.93
CA CYS A 74 8.07 -7.22 1.81
C CYS A 74 9.42 -7.71 2.31
N ALA A 75 10.02 -7.03 3.29
CA ALA A 75 11.33 -7.41 3.84
C ALA A 75 11.30 -8.80 4.49
N MET A 76 10.23 -9.14 5.22
CA MET A 76 10.05 -10.49 5.78
C MET A 76 9.87 -11.55 4.69
N ALA A 77 9.11 -11.25 3.64
CA ALA A 77 8.89 -12.17 2.53
C ALA A 77 10.20 -12.49 1.79
N ILE A 78 11.06 -11.48 1.57
CA ILE A 78 12.38 -11.65 0.95
C ILE A 78 13.32 -12.44 1.87
N LYS A 79 13.33 -12.17 3.18
CA LYS A 79 14.15 -12.92 4.15
C LYS A 79 13.77 -14.40 4.24
N ASN A 80 12.50 -14.72 4.02
CA ASN A 80 11.96 -16.09 4.12
C ASN A 80 12.01 -16.85 2.77
N GLN A 81 12.62 -16.26 1.74
CA GLN A 81 13.04 -16.96 0.52
C GLN A 81 14.49 -17.44 0.66
#